data_AF-A0AA36FVQ4-F1
#
_entry.id   AF-A0AA36FVQ4-F1
#
_cell.length_a   1.000
_cell.length_b   1.000
_cell.length_c   1.000
_cell.angle_alpha   90.00
_cell.angle_beta   90.00
_cell.angle_gamma   90.00
#
_symmetry.space_group_name_H-M   'P 1'
#
loop_
_entity.id
_entity.type
_entity.pdbx_description
1 polymer ?
#
loop_
_entity_poly.entity_id
_entity_poly.type
_entity_poly.pdbx_seq_one_letter_code
_entity_poly.pdbx_strand_id
1 'polypeptide(L)'
;MLILEGQWLTLRCALKKDEDKNQTVWVVNGNTIEPNYYEWRIKAEADMFEVFPTVLDDAGIFECLYEDQLRGFANITIVTRWAAIWMGYQNYMTVMCVFLPLWVALLGSNFFAPPPKFKKKHGKWGDAYIEHRLNDNVSKAKESIARKKFGDDLEKQKEFLLRSQYGPAETAAINRRIIQTILDGCR
;
A
#
# COMPACT_ATOMS: atom_id res chain seq x y z
N MET A 1 -8.16 12.67 -15.48
CA MET A 1 -8.94 13.20 -14.34
C MET A 1 -10.37 13.32 -14.79
N LEU A 2 -11.33 12.84 -13.99
CA LEU A 2 -12.75 12.87 -14.34
C LEU A 2 -13.44 14.00 -13.57
N ILE A 3 -14.17 14.85 -14.28
CA ILE A 3 -14.85 16.04 -13.73
C ILE A 3 -16.32 16.02 -14.18
N LEU A 4 -17.22 16.46 -13.31
CA LEU A 4 -18.63 16.57 -13.67
C LEU A 4 -18.88 17.88 -14.42
N GLU A 5 -19.72 17.80 -15.45
CA GLU A 5 -20.25 18.97 -16.13
C GLU A 5 -20.85 19.98 -15.14
N GLY A 6 -20.48 21.26 -15.32
CA GLY A 6 -20.87 22.37 -14.48
C GLY A 6 -20.04 22.57 -13.22
N GLN A 7 -18.97 21.78 -13.01
CA GLN A 7 -18.03 22.00 -11.91
C GLN A 7 -16.92 22.99 -12.28
N TRP A 8 -16.26 23.50 -11.26
CA TRP A 8 -15.03 24.28 -11.40
C TRP A 8 -13.87 23.35 -11.75
N LEU A 9 -13.12 23.70 -12.78
CA LEU A 9 -11.84 23.11 -13.11
C LEU A 9 -10.76 24.17 -12.87
N THR A 10 -9.81 23.89 -12.00
CA THR A 10 -8.61 24.71 -11.79
C THR A 10 -7.38 23.83 -11.97
N LEU A 11 -6.52 24.20 -12.92
CA LEU A 11 -5.21 23.61 -13.14
C LEU A 11 -4.14 24.61 -12.72
N ARG A 12 -3.05 24.11 -12.16
CA ARG A 12 -1.88 24.92 -11.81
C ARG A 12 -0.65 24.32 -12.44
N CYS A 13 0.18 25.18 -13.01
CA CYS A 13 1.48 24.78 -13.49
C CYS A 13 2.50 24.83 -12.36
N ALA A 14 3.27 23.75 -12.19
CA ALA A 14 4.32 23.68 -11.18
C ALA A 14 5.59 24.37 -11.69
N LEU A 15 5.67 25.68 -11.47
CA LEU A 15 6.85 26.49 -11.78
C LEU A 15 7.85 26.47 -10.62
N LYS A 16 9.15 26.62 -10.94
CA LYS A 16 10.18 26.86 -9.92
C LYS A 16 10.05 28.27 -9.37
N LYS A 17 10.60 28.50 -8.17
CA LYS A 17 10.49 29.78 -7.45
C LYS A 17 11.09 30.97 -8.20
N ASP A 18 12.06 30.70 -9.08
CA ASP A 18 12.81 31.71 -9.84
C ASP A 18 12.32 31.87 -11.29
N GLU A 19 11.33 31.07 -11.70
CA GLU A 19 10.78 31.11 -13.06
C GLU A 19 9.72 32.21 -13.18
N ASP A 20 9.77 33.00 -14.26
CA ASP A 20 8.81 34.07 -14.50
C ASP A 20 7.48 33.48 -14.96
N LYS A 21 6.44 33.63 -14.15
CA LYS A 21 5.12 33.08 -14.44
C LYS A 21 4.60 33.54 -15.80
N ASN A 22 4.93 34.76 -16.22
CA ASN A 22 4.43 35.35 -17.47
C ASN A 22 4.90 34.62 -18.75
N GLN A 23 5.91 33.76 -18.64
CA GLN A 23 6.40 32.94 -19.76
C GLN A 23 5.65 31.60 -19.90
N THR A 24 4.63 31.39 -19.09
CA THR A 24 3.83 30.16 -19.12
C THR A 24 2.73 30.26 -20.17
N VAL A 25 2.58 29.21 -20.96
CA VAL A 25 1.59 29.10 -22.03
C VAL A 25 0.74 27.86 -21.80
N TRP A 26 -0.58 28.04 -21.89
CA TRP A 26 -1.53 26.94 -21.80
C TRP A 26 -1.95 26.48 -23.18
N VAL A 27 -1.91 25.17 -23.40
CA VAL A 27 -2.30 24.52 -24.65
C VAL A 27 -3.39 23.50 -24.35
N VAL A 28 -4.45 23.49 -25.15
CA VAL A 28 -5.56 22.54 -25.02
C VAL A 28 -5.81 21.87 -26.35
N ASN A 29 -5.72 20.53 -26.36
CA ASN A 29 -5.84 19.71 -27.56
C ASN A 29 -4.92 20.17 -28.71
N GLY A 30 -3.72 20.64 -28.37
CA GLY A 30 -2.72 21.14 -29.33
C GLY A 30 -2.90 22.60 -29.76
N ASN A 31 -3.93 23.30 -29.28
CA ASN A 31 -4.14 24.72 -29.57
C ASN A 31 -3.75 25.59 -28.38
N THR A 32 -2.92 26.60 -28.62
CA THR A 32 -2.58 27.59 -27.60
C THR A 32 -3.82 28.40 -27.23
N ILE A 33 -4.13 28.48 -25.94
CA ILE A 33 -5.19 29.33 -25.43
C ILE A 33 -4.62 30.72 -25.23
N GLU A 34 -5.05 31.64 -26.08
CA GLU A 34 -4.83 33.06 -25.84
C GLU A 34 -5.81 33.55 -24.75
N PRO A 35 -5.40 34.47 -23.88
CA PRO A 35 -6.29 35.09 -22.91
C PRO A 35 -7.34 35.92 -23.64
N ASN A 36 -8.45 35.28 -24.02
CA ASN A 36 -9.53 35.94 -24.73
C ASN A 36 -10.46 36.64 -23.74
N TYR A 37 -10.47 37.97 -23.77
CA TYR A 37 -11.30 38.82 -22.91
C TYR A 37 -12.81 38.56 -23.03
N TYR A 38 -13.26 37.88 -24.11
CA TYR A 38 -14.66 37.61 -24.39
C TYR A 38 -15.19 36.27 -23.86
N GLU A 39 -14.31 35.39 -23.38
CA GLU A 39 -14.70 34.09 -22.83
C GLU A 39 -14.79 34.15 -21.30
N TRP A 40 -15.91 34.65 -20.79
CA TRP A 40 -16.18 34.79 -19.36
C TRP A 40 -16.01 33.48 -18.54
N ARG A 41 -16.05 32.32 -19.22
CA ARG A 41 -15.92 30.99 -18.61
C ARG A 41 -14.47 30.57 -18.37
N ILE A 42 -13.54 31.04 -19.21
CA ILE A 42 -12.16 30.57 -19.24
C ILE A 42 -11.26 31.70 -18.76
N LYS A 43 -10.47 31.41 -17.73
CA LYS A 43 -9.45 32.32 -17.21
C LYS A 43 -8.10 31.62 -17.28
N ALA A 44 -7.29 32.04 -18.24
CA ALA A 44 -5.90 31.64 -18.32
C ALA A 44 -5.04 32.74 -17.70
N GLU A 45 -4.62 32.53 -16.46
CA GLU A 45 -3.58 33.32 -15.80
C GLU A 45 -2.24 32.59 -15.93
N ALA A 46 -1.15 33.34 -15.71
CA ALA A 46 0.22 32.89 -15.86
C ALA A 46 0.47 31.45 -15.34
N ASP A 47 0.25 31.17 -14.06
CA ASP A 47 0.44 29.84 -13.47
C ASP A 47 -0.84 29.04 -13.27
N MET A 48 -2.00 29.60 -13.65
CA MET A 48 -3.30 29.03 -13.31
C MET A 48 -4.28 29.07 -14.49
N PHE A 49 -4.94 27.96 -14.73
CA PHE A 49 -5.98 27.85 -15.72
C PHE A 49 -7.29 27.44 -15.07
N GLU A 50 -8.32 28.27 -15.21
CA GLU A 50 -9.64 28.04 -14.62
C GLU A 50 -10.73 28.01 -15.68
N VAL A 51 -11.66 27.06 -15.53
CA VAL A 51 -12.87 26.97 -16.34
C VAL A 51 -14.09 26.80 -15.45
N PHE A 52 -15.06 27.70 -15.60
CA PHE A 52 -16.36 27.57 -14.95
C PHE A 52 -17.49 28.27 -15.72
N PRO A 53 -18.64 27.60 -15.94
CA PRO A 53 -18.87 26.16 -15.77
C PRO A 53 -18.20 25.34 -16.86
N THR A 54 -17.68 24.16 -16.48
CA THR A 54 -17.18 23.16 -17.43
C THR A 54 -18.32 22.58 -18.27
N VAL A 55 -18.10 22.45 -19.58
CA VAL A 55 -19.01 21.77 -20.51
C VAL A 55 -18.32 20.57 -21.16
N LEU A 56 -19.08 19.68 -21.79
CA LEU A 56 -18.53 18.46 -22.40
C LEU A 56 -17.43 18.73 -23.43
N ASP A 57 -17.54 19.83 -24.17
CA ASP A 57 -16.57 20.23 -25.20
C ASP A 57 -15.23 20.71 -24.62
N ASP A 58 -15.19 21.07 -23.33
CA ASP A 58 -13.94 21.46 -22.66
C ASP A 58 -13.08 20.22 -22.31
N ALA A 59 -13.50 19.00 -22.67
CA ALA A 59 -12.75 17.78 -22.45
C ALA A 59 -11.53 17.68 -23.39
N GLY A 60 -10.41 17.19 -22.87
CA GLY A 60 -9.19 17.15 -23.66
C GLY A 60 -7.91 17.02 -22.87
N ILE A 61 -6.81 17.16 -23.59
CA ILE A 61 -5.47 17.19 -23.02
C ILE A 61 -5.09 18.66 -22.80
N PHE A 62 -4.87 19.00 -21.54
CA PHE A 62 -4.39 20.30 -21.11
C PHE A 62 -2.90 20.21 -20.85
N GLU A 63 -2.12 21.08 -21.46
CA GLU A 63 -0.68 21.12 -21.38
C GLU A 63 -0.24 22.50 -20.87
N CYS A 64 0.70 22.49 -19.93
CA CYS A 64 1.41 23.68 -19.52
C CYS A 64 2.81 23.66 -20.12
N LEU A 65 3.11 24.71 -20.89
CA LEU A 65 4.43 24.98 -21.45
C LEU A 65 5.08 26.15 -20.71
N TYR A 66 6.38 26.07 -20.47
CA TYR A 66 7.21 27.18 -20.01
C TYR A 66 8.38 27.33 -20.97
N GLU A 67 8.54 28.49 -21.60
CA GLU A 67 9.55 28.70 -22.66
C GLU A 67 9.53 27.57 -23.71
N ASP A 68 8.33 27.24 -24.21
CA ASP A 68 8.06 26.14 -25.17
C ASP A 68 8.42 24.72 -24.68
N GLN A 69 8.81 24.55 -23.41
CA GLN A 69 9.04 23.24 -22.81
C GLN A 69 7.83 22.75 -22.02
N LEU A 70 7.40 21.52 -22.30
CA LEU A 70 6.33 20.86 -21.55
C LEU A 70 6.73 20.65 -20.09
N ARG A 71 6.01 21.31 -19.18
CA ARG A 71 6.19 21.16 -17.72
C ARG A 71 5.23 20.14 -17.13
N GLY A 72 4.02 20.06 -17.68
CA GLY A 72 3.00 19.15 -17.20
C GLY A 72 1.86 19.03 -18.18
N PHE A 73 1.14 17.92 -18.09
CA PHE A 73 -0.07 17.69 -18.85
C PHE A 73 -1.11 16.99 -17.98
N ALA A 74 -2.38 17.24 -18.27
CA ALA A 74 -3.51 16.59 -17.63
C ALA A 74 -4.56 16.24 -18.69
N ASN A 75 -4.90 14.95 -18.78
CA ASN A 75 -6.03 14.51 -19.59
C ASN A 75 -7.31 14.62 -18.76
N ILE A 76 -8.24 15.46 -19.20
CA ILE A 76 -9.50 15.76 -18.51
C ILE A 76 -10.66 15.19 -19.29
N THR A 77 -11.42 14.33 -18.62
CA THR A 77 -12.65 13.76 -19.14
C THR A 77 -13.83 14.40 -18.40
N ILE A 78 -14.69 15.10 -19.13
CA ILE A 78 -15.89 15.71 -18.55
C ILE A 78 -17.07 14.78 -18.80
N VAL A 79 -17.82 14.48 -17.75
CA VAL A 79 -18.99 13.60 -17.83
C VAL A 79 -20.24 14.33 -17.35
N THR A 80 -21.36 14.05 -18.00
CA THR A 80 -22.66 14.55 -17.54
C THR A 80 -23.04 13.91 -16.21
N ARG A 81 -23.85 14.61 -15.42
CA ARG A 81 -24.38 14.08 -14.14
C ARG A 81 -25.11 12.75 -14.33
N TRP A 82 -25.89 12.64 -15.41
CA TRP A 82 -26.62 11.42 -15.74
C TRP A 82 -25.69 10.25 -16.07
N ALA A 83 -24.64 10.49 -16.86
CA ALA A 83 -23.66 9.47 -17.17
C ALA A 83 -22.93 8.98 -15.91
N ALA A 84 -22.55 9.90 -15.01
CA ALA A 84 -21.90 9.54 -13.75
C ALA A 84 -22.79 8.69 -12.84
N ILE A 85 -24.09 9.04 -12.73
CA ILE A 85 -25.06 8.24 -11.98
C ILE A 85 -25.18 6.84 -12.60
N TRP A 86 -25.21 6.74 -13.93
CA TRP A 86 -25.32 5.46 -14.62
C TRP A 86 -24.09 4.57 -14.42
N MET A 87 -22.88 5.13 -14.48
CA MET A 87 -21.64 4.40 -14.16
C MET A 87 -21.65 3.90 -12.71
N GLY A 88 -22.10 4.73 -11.77
CA GLY A 88 -22.26 4.34 -10.37
C GLY A 88 -23.28 3.22 -10.20
N TYR A 89 -24.42 3.30 -10.89
CA TYR A 89 -25.46 2.29 -10.88
C TYR A 89 -24.97 0.95 -11.44
N GLN A 90 -24.27 0.95 -12.58
CA GLN A 90 -23.72 -0.28 -13.16
C GLN A 90 -22.71 -0.96 -12.22
N ASN A 91 -21.82 -0.19 -11.60
CA ASN A 91 -20.90 -0.73 -10.60
C ASN A 91 -21.64 -1.29 -9.40
N TYR A 92 -22.64 -0.57 -8.88
CA TYR A 92 -23.46 -1.01 -7.76
C TYR A 92 -24.18 -2.33 -8.07
N MET A 93 -24.85 -2.41 -9.23
CA MET A 93 -25.55 -3.62 -9.66
C MET A 93 -24.59 -4.80 -9.85
N THR A 94 -23.39 -4.57 -10.37
CA THR A 94 -22.39 -5.63 -10.55
C THR A 94 -21.95 -6.20 -9.19
N VAL A 95 -21.68 -5.34 -8.21
CA VAL A 95 -21.30 -5.78 -6.86
C VAL A 95 -22.45 -6.54 -6.18
N MET A 96 -23.67 -6.02 -6.27
CA MET A 96 -24.84 -6.61 -5.59
C MET A 96 -25.33 -7.90 -6.24
N CYS A 97 -25.30 -8.01 -7.57
CA CYS A 97 -25.86 -9.16 -8.28
C CYS A 97 -24.83 -10.25 -8.59
N VAL A 98 -23.55 -9.92 -8.69
CA VAL A 98 -22.51 -10.89 -9.07
C VAL A 98 -21.62 -11.20 -7.87
N PHE A 99 -20.94 -10.21 -7.33
CA PHE A 99 -19.93 -10.44 -6.30
C PHE A 99 -20.56 -10.90 -4.98
N LEU A 100 -21.61 -10.23 -4.51
CA LEU A 100 -22.22 -10.55 -3.22
C LEU A 100 -22.82 -11.97 -3.19
N PRO A 101 -23.58 -12.45 -4.19
CA PRO A 101 -24.06 -13.83 -4.23
C PRO A 101 -22.93 -14.85 -4.36
N LEU A 102 -21.88 -14.57 -5.15
CA LEU A 102 -20.70 -15.44 -5.24
C LEU A 102 -19.98 -15.57 -3.91
N TRP A 103 -19.80 -14.46 -3.18
CA TRP A 103 -19.20 -14.47 -1.85
C TRP A 103 -20.06 -15.26 -0.84
N VAL A 104 -21.38 -15.06 -0.87
CA VAL A 104 -22.30 -15.82 -0.01
C VAL A 104 -22.25 -17.32 -0.36
N ALA A 105 -22.21 -17.68 -1.63
CA ALA A 105 -22.10 -19.09 -2.06
C ALA A 105 -20.76 -19.72 -1.65
N LEU A 106 -19.65 -19.01 -1.82
CA LEU A 106 -18.32 -19.48 -1.41
C LEU A 106 -18.22 -19.66 0.11
N LEU A 107 -18.65 -18.68 0.89
CA LEU A 107 -18.62 -18.77 2.35
C LEU A 107 -19.65 -19.78 2.88
N GLY A 108 -20.84 -19.84 2.28
CA GLY A 108 -21.87 -20.81 2.61
C GLY A 108 -21.47 -22.25 2.27
N SER A 109 -20.70 -22.46 1.21
CA SER A 109 -20.18 -23.78 0.85
C SER A 109 -19.23 -24.34 1.91
N ASN A 110 -18.48 -23.50 2.63
CA ASN A 110 -17.66 -23.94 3.77
C ASN A 110 -18.50 -24.33 4.99
N PHE A 111 -19.74 -23.85 5.10
CA PHE A 111 -20.66 -24.21 6.18
C PHE A 111 -21.45 -25.49 5.88
N PHE A 112 -21.78 -25.75 4.61
CA PHE A 112 -22.60 -26.89 4.20
C PHE A 112 -21.80 -28.06 3.59
N ALA A 113 -20.54 -27.83 3.17
CA ALA A 113 -19.66 -28.93 2.77
C ALA A 113 -19.14 -29.64 4.03
N PRO A 114 -19.39 -30.95 4.20
CA PRO A 114 -18.76 -31.69 5.28
C PRO A 114 -17.23 -31.62 5.10
N PRO A 115 -16.45 -31.51 6.19
CA PRO A 115 -15.00 -31.45 6.07
C PRO A 115 -14.52 -32.64 5.24
N PRO A 116 -13.59 -32.44 4.29
CA PRO A 116 -13.01 -33.53 3.54
C PRO A 116 -12.50 -34.57 4.54
N LYS A 117 -12.95 -35.82 4.39
CA LYS A 117 -12.49 -36.94 5.23
C LYS A 117 -11.03 -37.21 4.89
N PHE A 118 -10.12 -36.40 5.45
CA PHE A 118 -8.72 -36.72 5.45
C PHE A 118 -8.57 -38.02 6.23
N LYS A 119 -8.32 -39.14 5.53
CA LYS A 119 -7.82 -40.36 6.16
C LYS A 119 -6.47 -39.98 6.77
N LYS A 120 -6.47 -39.66 8.07
CA LYS A 120 -5.24 -39.48 8.85
C LYS A 120 -4.47 -40.80 8.82
N LYS A 121 -3.52 -40.89 7.90
CA LYS A 121 -2.43 -41.87 7.93
C LYS A 121 -1.22 -41.23 8.60
N HIS A 122 -1.43 -40.54 9.71
CA HIS A 122 -0.33 -40.10 10.56
C HIS A 122 0.02 -41.27 11.47
N GLY A 123 1.03 -42.04 11.05
CA GLY A 123 1.70 -42.94 11.98
C GLY A 123 2.35 -42.13 13.10
N LYS A 124 2.44 -42.69 14.31
CA LYS A 124 2.96 -42.05 15.55
C LYS A 124 4.26 -41.24 15.37
N TRP A 125 5.05 -41.51 14.34
CA TRP A 125 6.31 -40.82 14.02
C TRP A 125 6.14 -39.47 13.31
N GLY A 126 5.04 -39.27 12.58
CA GLY A 126 4.80 -38.03 11.81
C GLY A 126 4.43 -36.84 12.70
N ASP A 127 3.64 -37.08 13.74
CA ASP A 127 3.16 -36.02 14.64
C ASP A 127 4.30 -35.51 15.54
N ALA A 128 5.16 -36.41 16.04
CA ALA A 128 6.35 -36.04 16.79
C ALA A 128 7.37 -35.25 15.94
N TYR A 129 7.52 -35.59 14.65
CA TYR A 129 8.41 -34.85 13.74
C TYR A 129 7.89 -33.44 13.45
N ILE A 130 6.58 -33.29 13.24
CA ILE A 130 5.94 -32.00 12.99
C ILE A 130 6.03 -31.11 14.23
N GLU A 131 5.76 -31.67 15.42
CA GLU A 131 5.84 -30.93 16.68
C GLU A 131 7.28 -30.46 16.99
N HIS A 132 8.28 -31.30 16.74
CA HIS A 132 9.69 -30.92 16.89
C HIS A 132 10.07 -29.78 15.93
N ARG A 133 9.70 -29.87 14.64
CA ARG A 133 9.98 -28.79 13.68
C ARG A 133 9.24 -27.49 13.99
N LEU A 134 8.01 -27.58 14.49
CA LEU A 134 7.22 -26.40 14.84
C LEU A 134 7.89 -25.65 15.99
N ASN A 135 8.28 -26.37 17.03
CA ASN A 135 8.96 -25.79 18.19
C ASN A 135 10.32 -25.18 17.83
N ASP A 136 11.07 -25.84 16.94
CA ASP A 136 12.38 -25.38 16.48
C ASP A 136 12.30 -24.15 15.57
N ASN A 137 11.23 -24.02 14.77
CA ASN A 137 10.99 -22.82 13.97
C ASN A 137 10.49 -21.65 14.83
N VAL A 138 9.65 -21.92 15.84
CA VAL A 138 9.17 -20.89 16.77
C VAL A 138 10.30 -20.33 17.64
N SER A 139 11.23 -21.17 18.09
CA SER A 139 12.40 -20.73 18.87
C SER A 139 13.31 -19.83 18.04
N LYS A 140 13.64 -20.22 16.79
CA LYS A 140 14.43 -19.41 15.84
C LYS A 140 13.75 -18.09 15.50
N ALA A 141 12.43 -18.10 15.29
CA ALA A 141 11.67 -16.88 15.04
C ALA A 141 11.73 -15.91 16.23
N LYS A 142 11.52 -16.40 17.45
CA LYS A 142 11.64 -15.60 18.67
C LYS A 142 13.05 -15.01 18.83
N GLU A 143 14.08 -15.79 18.55
CA GLU A 143 15.47 -15.32 18.64
C GLU A 143 15.79 -14.26 17.57
N SER A 144 15.27 -14.40 16.35
CA SER A 144 15.43 -13.40 15.29
C SER A 144 14.73 -12.06 15.60
N ILE A 145 13.56 -12.11 16.24
CA ILE A 145 12.81 -10.93 16.68
C ILE A 145 13.53 -10.25 17.85
N ALA A 146 14.07 -11.04 18.79
CA ALA A 146 14.83 -10.53 19.92
C ALA A 146 16.14 -9.85 19.46
N ARG A 147 16.88 -10.45 18.51
CA ARG A 147 18.07 -9.83 17.92
C ARG A 147 17.75 -8.53 17.17
N LYS A 148 16.64 -8.46 16.43
CA LYS A 148 16.21 -7.21 15.77
C LYS A 148 15.86 -6.10 16.75
N LYS A 149 15.31 -6.44 17.92
CA LYS A 149 14.83 -5.47 18.91
C LYS A 149 15.92 -5.00 19.89
N PHE A 150 16.91 -5.86 20.19
CA PHE A 150 17.91 -5.59 21.22
C PHE A 150 19.36 -5.58 20.71
N GLY A 151 19.62 -5.89 19.43
CA GLY A 151 20.97 -5.82 18.84
C GLY A 151 22.02 -6.65 19.60
N ASP A 152 23.26 -6.16 19.63
CA ASP A 152 24.41 -6.79 20.32
C ASP A 152 24.31 -6.79 21.86
N ASP A 153 23.32 -6.11 22.45
CA ASP A 153 23.09 -6.10 23.90
C ASP A 153 22.26 -7.30 24.38
N LEU A 154 21.77 -8.17 23.47
CA LEU A 154 20.98 -9.35 23.81
C LEU A 154 21.78 -10.37 24.65
N GLU A 155 23.07 -10.58 24.35
CA GLU A 155 23.92 -11.51 25.10
C GLU A 155 24.21 -10.98 26.51
N LYS A 156 24.46 -9.68 26.67
CA LYS A 156 24.63 -9.05 27.98
C LYS A 156 23.36 -9.11 28.82
N GLN A 157 22.19 -8.93 28.22
CA GLN A 157 20.91 -9.09 28.94
C GLN A 157 20.63 -10.54 29.33
N LYS A 158 20.96 -11.53 28.48
CA LYS A 158 20.84 -12.95 28.82
C LYS A 158 21.73 -13.31 30.01
N GLU A 159 22.98 -12.86 30.03
CA GLU A 159 23.88 -13.05 31.19
C GLU A 159 23.37 -12.35 32.45
N PHE A 160 22.83 -11.14 32.33
CA PHE A 160 22.30 -10.40 33.47
C PHE A 160 21.06 -11.08 34.08
N LEU A 161 20.16 -11.60 33.25
CA LEU A 161 18.97 -12.35 33.69
C LEU A 161 19.34 -13.69 34.34
N LEU A 162 20.31 -14.41 33.77
CA LEU A 162 20.82 -15.65 34.37
C LEU A 162 21.47 -15.37 35.73
N ARG A 163 22.19 -14.24 35.86
CA ARG A 163 22.83 -13.82 37.11
C ARG A 163 21.82 -13.31 38.15
N SER A 164 20.72 -12.69 37.73
CA SER A 164 19.65 -12.25 38.65
C SER A 164 18.78 -13.41 39.15
N GLN A 165 18.63 -14.47 38.35
CA GLN A 165 17.74 -15.58 38.69
C GLN A 165 18.42 -16.66 39.55
N TYR A 166 19.74 -16.85 39.43
CA TYR A 166 20.47 -17.92 40.14
C TYR A 166 21.66 -17.44 40.99
N GLY A 167 22.02 -16.15 40.95
CA GLY A 167 23.12 -15.60 41.73
C GLY A 167 24.52 -16.03 41.25
N PRO A 168 25.59 -15.27 41.61
CA PRO A 168 26.89 -15.39 40.97
C PRO A 168 27.64 -16.71 41.26
N ALA A 169 27.33 -17.38 42.38
CA ALA A 169 27.98 -18.64 42.76
C ALA A 169 27.39 -19.85 42.00
N GLU A 170 26.08 -19.88 41.75
CA GLU A 170 25.45 -21.00 41.03
C GLU A 170 25.68 -20.91 39.51
N THR A 171 25.76 -19.70 38.94
CA THR A 171 26.09 -19.51 37.52
C THR A 171 27.48 -20.04 37.16
N ALA A 172 28.46 -19.92 38.05
CA ALA A 172 29.80 -20.46 37.83
C ALA A 172 29.83 -22.00 37.91
N ALA A 173 28.98 -22.60 38.74
CA ALA A 173 28.84 -24.04 38.85
C ALA A 173 28.12 -24.65 37.63
N ILE A 174 27.11 -23.97 37.11
CA ILE A 174 26.39 -24.37 35.89
C ILE A 174 27.30 -24.27 34.66
N ASN A 175 28.06 -23.18 34.50
CA ASN A 175 29.01 -23.05 33.39
C ASN A 175 30.13 -24.10 33.45
N ARG A 176 30.65 -24.44 34.63
CA ARG A 176 31.62 -25.56 34.76
C ARG A 176 31.01 -26.91 34.37
N ARG A 177 29.76 -27.20 34.77
CA ARG A 177 29.08 -28.44 34.38
C ARG A 177 28.87 -28.52 32.87
N ILE A 178 28.41 -27.44 32.23
CA ILE A 178 28.20 -27.41 30.79
C ILE A 178 29.52 -27.63 30.03
N ILE A 179 30.62 -26.99 30.47
CA ILE A 179 31.94 -27.18 29.86
C ILE A 179 32.46 -28.61 30.05
N GLN A 180 32.23 -29.23 31.22
CA GLN A 180 32.57 -30.65 31.44
C GLN A 180 31.76 -31.59 30.55
N THR A 181 30.45 -31.37 30.39
CA THR A 181 29.62 -32.20 29.51
C THR A 181 30.03 -32.08 28.04
N ILE A 182 30.50 -30.90 27.61
CA ILE A 182 31.02 -30.69 26.24
C ILE A 182 32.38 -31.36 26.05
N LEU A 183 33.26 -31.34 27.06
CA LEU A 183 34.56 -32.02 27.01
C LEU A 183 34.44 -33.55 27.04
N ASP A 184 33.51 -34.09 27.84
CA ASP A 184 33.25 -35.53 27.92
C ASP A 184 32.52 -36.07 26.68
N GLY A 185 31.76 -35.22 25.96
CA GLY A 185 31.14 -35.56 24.68
C GLY A 185 32.06 -35.50 23.46
N CYS A 186 33.30 -35.04 23.63
CA CYS A 186 34.31 -34.90 22.56
C CYS A 186 35.43 -35.95 22.64
N ARG A 187 35.26 -37.04 23.40
CA ARG A 187 36.22 -38.16 23.50
C ARG A 187 35.73 -39.41 22.80
#